data_AF-A0A1F6V565-F1
#
_entry.id   AF-A0A1F6V565-F1
#
_cell.length_a   1.000
_cell.length_b   1.000
_cell.length_c   1.000
_cell.angle_alpha   90.00
_cell.angle_beta   90.00
_cell.angle_gamma   90.00
#
_symmetry.space_group_name_H-M   'P 1'
#
loop_
_entity.id
_entity.type
_entity.pdbx_description
1 polymer ?
#
loop_
_entity_poly.entity_id
_entity_poly.type
_entity_poly.pdbx_seq_one_letter_code
_entity_poly.pdbx_strand_id
1 'polypeptide(L)'
;MNAESEELQREQKRINEMVEEINALVVVLNRLVGTLNLSVEKYNTIGALRGESFTEGVYSSDGLIREIDIYEFSSRAKLVRVLAHELGHALDLEHVKDPKAIMYELNQGNNQTLTNADLGALKAKCRVE
;
A
#
# COMPACT_ATOMS: atom_id res chain seq x y z
N MET A 1 -64.78 -1.80 -20.94
CA MET A 1 -64.41 -2.98 -20.12
C MET A 1 -63.20 -3.72 -20.67
N ASN A 2 -63.20 -4.23 -21.92
CA ASN A 2 -62.04 -4.99 -22.42
C ASN A 2 -60.76 -4.14 -22.64
N ALA A 3 -60.87 -2.95 -23.21
CA ALA A 3 -59.70 -2.09 -23.49
C ALA A 3 -58.96 -1.62 -22.22
N GLU A 4 -59.71 -1.31 -21.15
CA GLU A 4 -59.20 -0.86 -19.86
C GLU A 4 -58.51 -2.02 -19.10
N SER A 5 -59.04 -3.24 -19.22
CA SER A 5 -58.41 -4.45 -18.69
C SER A 5 -57.11 -4.79 -19.42
N GLU A 6 -57.05 -4.58 -20.73
CA GLU A 6 -55.82 -4.81 -21.52
C GLU A 6 -54.74 -3.77 -21.21
N GLU A 7 -55.13 -2.53 -20.91
CA GLU A 7 -54.21 -1.46 -20.52
C GLU A 7 -53.59 -1.74 -19.15
N LEU A 8 -54.39 -2.14 -18.17
CA LEU A 8 -53.88 -2.56 -16.85
C LEU A 8 -52.94 -3.76 -16.94
N GLN A 9 -53.20 -4.72 -17.83
CA GLN A 9 -52.29 -5.85 -18.06
C GLN A 9 -50.95 -5.42 -18.67
N ARG A 10 -50.96 -4.44 -19.59
CA ARG A 10 -49.73 -3.86 -20.14
C ARG A 10 -48.93 -3.11 -19.07
N GLU A 11 -49.60 -2.33 -18.23
CA GLU A 11 -48.99 -1.62 -17.11
C GLU A 11 -48.36 -2.60 -16.10
N GLN A 12 -49.10 -3.67 -15.75
CA GLN A 12 -48.62 -4.72 -14.86
C GLN A 12 -47.37 -5.42 -15.42
N LYS A 13 -47.37 -5.73 -16.72
CA LYS A 13 -46.21 -6.33 -17.38
C LYS A 13 -44.99 -5.41 -17.32
N ARG A 14 -45.18 -4.11 -17.61
CA ARG A 14 -44.12 -3.10 -17.54
C ARG A 14 -43.54 -2.98 -16.12
N ILE A 15 -44.39 -2.98 -15.10
CA ILE A 15 -43.96 -2.94 -13.70
C ILE A 15 -43.17 -4.19 -13.34
N ASN A 16 -43.61 -5.38 -13.77
CA ASN A 16 -42.90 -6.62 -13.53
C ASN A 16 -41.51 -6.62 -14.20
N GLU A 17 -41.40 -6.13 -15.43
CA GLU A 17 -40.11 -5.96 -16.12
C GLU A 17 -39.19 -5.01 -15.34
N MET A 18 -39.70 -3.88 -14.84
CA MET A 18 -38.92 -2.96 -13.99
C MET A 18 -38.47 -3.60 -12.68
N VAL A 19 -39.30 -4.45 -12.07
CA VAL A 19 -38.92 -5.19 -10.85
C VAL A 19 -37.79 -6.18 -11.14
N GLU A 20 -37.82 -6.87 -12.28
CA GLU A 20 -36.74 -7.77 -12.70
C GLU A 20 -35.42 -7.01 -12.93
N GLU A 21 -35.48 -5.85 -13.58
CA GLU A 21 -34.30 -4.98 -13.77
C GLU A 21 -33.71 -4.50 -12.44
N ILE A 22 -34.55 -4.04 -11.50
CA ILE A 22 -34.11 -3.61 -10.18
C ILE A 22 -33.45 -4.77 -9.42
N ASN A 23 -34.04 -5.96 -9.47
CA ASN A 23 -33.46 -7.14 -8.83
C ASN A 23 -32.09 -7.50 -9.42
N ALA A 24 -31.93 -7.40 -10.74
CA ALA A 24 -30.64 -7.61 -11.38
C ALA A 24 -29.59 -6.57 -10.93
N LEU A 25 -29.98 -5.30 -10.80
CA LEU A 25 -29.10 -4.23 -10.32
C LEU A 25 -28.67 -4.46 -8.86
N VAL A 26 -29.57 -4.93 -8.00
CA VAL A 26 -29.26 -5.30 -6.60
C VAL A 26 -28.21 -6.40 -6.55
N VAL A 27 -28.29 -7.41 -7.41
CA VAL A 27 -27.27 -8.48 -7.51
C VAL A 27 -25.91 -7.90 -7.89
N VAL A 28 -25.86 -6.97 -8.85
CA VAL A 28 -24.61 -6.31 -9.26
C VAL A 28 -24.04 -5.46 -8.13
N LEU A 29 -24.87 -4.68 -7.44
CA LEU A 29 -24.46 -3.85 -6.30
C LEU A 29 -23.88 -4.69 -5.16
N ASN A 30 -24.55 -5.80 -4.80
CA ASN A 30 -24.06 -6.69 -3.76
C ASN A 30 -22.70 -7.33 -4.13
N ARG A 31 -22.48 -7.67 -5.41
CA ARG A 31 -21.18 -8.14 -5.89
C ARG A 31 -20.11 -7.05 -5.77
N LEU A 32 -20.43 -5.81 -6.13
CA LEU A 32 -19.49 -4.69 -6.02
C LEU A 32 -19.12 -4.40 -4.57
N VAL A 33 -20.10 -4.41 -3.66
CA VAL A 33 -19.87 -4.28 -2.22
C VAL A 33 -18.98 -5.40 -1.70
N GLY A 34 -19.21 -6.65 -2.11
CA GLY A 34 -18.34 -7.78 -1.76
C GLY A 34 -16.90 -7.57 -2.22
N THR A 35 -16.69 -7.17 -3.48
CA THR A 35 -15.36 -6.88 -4.03
C THR A 35 -14.67 -5.72 -3.31
N LEU A 36 -15.42 -4.66 -2.98
CA LEU A 36 -14.90 -3.52 -2.24
C LEU A 36 -14.47 -3.92 -0.82
N ASN A 37 -15.31 -4.69 -0.12
CA ASN A 37 -15.01 -5.18 1.23
C ASN A 37 -13.75 -6.07 1.23
N LEU A 38 -13.62 -6.99 0.26
CA LEU A 38 -12.41 -7.81 0.10
C LEU A 38 -11.16 -6.96 -0.19
N SER A 39 -11.32 -5.87 -0.95
CA SER A 39 -10.22 -4.94 -1.24
C SER A 39 -9.79 -4.15 0.00
N VAL A 40 -10.75 -3.69 0.80
CA VAL A 40 -10.51 -3.00 2.09
C VAL A 40 -9.84 -3.95 3.08
N GLU A 41 -10.32 -5.19 3.20
CA GLU A 41 -9.71 -6.20 4.06
C GLU A 41 -8.26 -6.47 3.65
N LYS A 42 -8.01 -6.63 2.35
CA LYS A 42 -6.65 -6.79 1.82
C LYS A 42 -5.77 -5.58 2.14
N TYR A 43 -6.28 -4.36 1.95
CA TYR A 43 -5.54 -3.12 2.24
C TYR A 43 -5.22 -2.99 3.73
N ASN A 44 -6.20 -3.23 4.61
CA ASN A 44 -6.03 -3.19 6.05
C ASN A 44 -5.08 -4.27 6.55
N THR A 45 -5.13 -5.47 5.96
CA THR A 45 -4.19 -6.56 6.28
C THR A 45 -2.77 -6.19 5.85
N ILE A 46 -2.60 -5.59 4.67
CA ILE A 46 -1.31 -5.10 4.19
C ILE A 46 -0.78 -3.98 5.09
N GLY A 47 -1.62 -3.03 5.53
CA GLY A 47 -1.23 -1.98 6.47
C GLY A 47 -0.88 -2.52 7.86
N ALA A 48 -1.65 -3.47 8.38
CA ALA A 48 -1.43 -4.06 9.70
C ALA A 48 -0.21 -4.99 9.76
N LEU A 49 0.09 -5.75 8.70
CA LEU A 49 1.28 -6.59 8.61
C LEU A 49 2.57 -5.78 8.39
N ARG A 50 2.48 -4.52 7.94
CA ARG A 50 3.63 -3.68 7.57
C ARG A 50 4.05 -2.65 8.64
N GLY A 51 3.35 -2.59 9.78
CA GLY A 51 3.65 -1.62 10.84
C GLY A 51 3.31 -0.18 10.45
N GLU A 52 3.30 0.74 11.43
CA GLU A 52 2.91 2.15 11.25
C GLU A 52 3.80 2.93 10.26
N SER A 53 4.94 2.39 9.85
CA SER A 53 5.83 2.97 8.83
C SER A 53 5.71 2.21 7.51
N PHE A 54 5.01 2.78 6.54
CA PHE A 54 5.20 2.37 5.15
C PHE A 54 6.66 2.61 4.76
N THR A 55 7.44 1.55 4.61
CA THR A 55 8.83 1.61 4.13
C THR A 55 8.89 1.21 2.66
N GLU A 56 9.65 1.97 1.86
CA GLU A 56 9.84 1.72 0.43
C GLU A 56 10.62 0.40 0.15
N GLY A 57 11.32 -0.12 1.17
CA GLY A 57 11.99 -1.41 1.18
C GLY A 57 12.18 -1.94 2.61
N VAL A 58 12.68 -3.17 2.73
CA VAL A 58 13.05 -3.81 4.00
C VAL A 58 14.28 -4.70 3.81
N TYR A 59 15.31 -4.46 4.63
CA TYR A 59 16.39 -5.41 4.88
C TYR A 59 15.96 -6.48 5.88
N SER A 60 16.22 -7.75 5.57
CA SER A 60 16.04 -8.88 6.49
C SER A 60 17.27 -9.79 6.51
N SER A 61 17.49 -10.42 7.67
CA SER A 61 18.55 -11.40 7.87
C SER A 61 18.03 -12.60 8.66
N ASP A 62 18.03 -13.78 8.04
CA ASP A 62 17.73 -15.06 8.69
C ASP A 62 18.93 -16.00 8.57
N GLY A 63 19.74 -16.03 9.63
CA GLY A 63 20.97 -16.82 9.68
C GLY A 63 21.97 -16.43 8.59
N LEU A 64 22.05 -17.27 7.55
CA LEU A 64 22.96 -17.08 6.40
C LEU A 64 22.33 -16.29 5.25
N ILE A 65 21.01 -16.13 5.26
CA ILE A 65 20.28 -15.42 4.20
C ILE A 65 20.17 -13.96 4.60
N ARG A 66 20.59 -13.08 3.69
CA ARG A 66 20.43 -11.63 3.80
C ARG A 66 19.75 -11.16 2.53
N GLU A 67 18.64 -10.46 2.68
CA GLU A 67 17.81 -10.02 1.55
C GLU A 67 17.38 -8.57 1.75
N ILE A 68 17.22 -7.87 0.62
CA ILE A 68 16.60 -6.54 0.59
C ILE A 68 15.41 -6.65 -0.35
N ASP A 69 14.21 -6.55 0.21
CA ASP A 69 12.97 -6.45 -0.54
C ASP A 69 12.70 -4.98 -0.86
N ILE A 70 12.44 -4.67 -2.13
CA ILE A 70 12.03 -3.33 -2.57
C ILE A 70 10.58 -3.36 -3.02
N TYR A 71 9.72 -2.60 -2.36
CA TYR A 71 8.28 -2.61 -2.61
C TYR A 71 7.82 -1.48 -3.54
N GLU A 72 8.42 -0.29 -3.44
CA GLU A 72 8.04 0.86 -4.27
C GLU A 72 9.22 1.82 -4.50
N PHE A 73 9.32 2.35 -5.71
CA PHE A 73 10.15 3.52 -6.01
C PHE A 73 9.60 4.26 -7.23
N SER A 74 9.66 5.59 -7.22
CA SER A 74 9.15 6.44 -8.30
C SER A 74 10.22 6.87 -9.32
N SER A 75 11.50 6.62 -9.04
CA SER A 75 12.61 6.97 -9.91
C SER A 75 13.87 6.17 -9.57
N ARG A 76 14.86 6.15 -10.48
CA ARG A 76 16.18 5.59 -10.21
C ARG A 76 16.85 6.21 -8.99
N ALA A 77 16.70 7.53 -8.82
CA ALA A 77 17.25 8.24 -7.67
C ALA A 77 16.62 7.77 -6.35
N LYS A 78 15.30 7.56 -6.34
CA LYS A 78 14.60 7.00 -5.18
C LYS A 78 15.01 5.55 -4.90
N LEU A 79 15.11 4.70 -5.93
CA LEU A 79 15.60 3.32 -5.77
C LEU A 79 16.99 3.29 -5.12
N VAL A 80 17.93 4.12 -5.59
CA VAL A 80 19.27 4.21 -5.00
C VAL A 80 19.21 4.64 -3.54
N ARG A 81 18.33 5.59 -3.21
CA ARG A 81 18.14 6.04 -1.83
C ARG A 81 17.60 4.93 -0.93
N VAL A 82 16.57 4.19 -1.36
CA VAL A 82 16.01 3.07 -0.60
C VAL A 82 17.09 2.02 -0.35
N LEU A 83 17.81 1.61 -1.40
CA LEU A 83 18.90 0.66 -1.26
C LEU A 83 19.97 1.14 -0.30
N ALA A 84 20.32 2.42 -0.32
CA ALA A 84 21.28 2.99 0.63
C ALA A 84 20.78 2.92 2.08
N HIS A 85 19.48 3.13 2.32
CA HIS A 85 18.85 2.98 3.64
C HIS A 85 18.90 1.53 4.11
N GLU A 86 18.44 0.59 3.29
CA GLU A 86 18.42 -0.84 3.64
C GLU A 86 19.84 -1.42 3.82
N LEU A 87 20.80 -0.95 3.03
CA LEU A 87 22.21 -1.30 3.23
C LEU A 87 22.78 -0.73 4.53
N GLY A 88 22.27 0.41 5.01
CA GLY A 88 22.58 0.90 6.35
C GLY A 88 22.11 -0.08 7.44
N HIS A 89 20.90 -0.62 7.32
CA HIS A 89 20.43 -1.69 8.19
C HIS A 89 21.25 -2.98 8.04
N ALA A 90 21.72 -3.31 6.84
CA ALA A 90 22.64 -4.43 6.63
C ALA A 90 24.01 -4.24 7.29
N LEU A 91 24.42 -2.99 7.52
CA LEU A 91 25.57 -2.61 8.34
C LEU A 91 25.23 -2.50 9.83
N ASP A 92 24.01 -2.88 10.22
CA ASP A 92 23.49 -2.86 11.59
C ASP A 92 23.49 -1.43 12.17
N LEU A 93 23.10 -0.46 11.33
CA LEU A 93 22.76 0.90 11.70
C LEU A 93 21.26 1.01 12.02
N GLU A 94 20.96 1.68 13.12
CA GLU A 94 19.59 2.06 13.50
C GLU A 94 19.18 3.38 12.82
N HIS A 95 17.89 3.71 12.92
CA HIS A 95 17.39 5.00 12.44
C HIS A 95 18.00 6.17 13.22
N VAL A 96 18.29 7.26 12.50
CA VAL A 96 18.73 8.52 13.08
C VAL A 96 17.59 9.55 13.06
N LYS A 97 17.66 10.54 13.95
CA LYS A 97 16.58 11.54 14.11
C LYS A 97 16.59 12.66 13.07
N ASP A 98 17.64 12.79 12.25
CA ASP A 98 17.74 13.85 11.25
C ASP A 98 16.81 13.53 10.05
N PRO A 99 15.75 14.31 9.79
CA PRO A 99 14.82 14.06 8.69
C PRO A 99 15.44 14.10 7.28
N LYS A 100 16.65 14.65 7.16
CA LYS A 100 17.40 14.70 5.89
C LYS A 100 18.36 13.53 5.72
N ALA A 101 18.56 12.73 6.75
CA ALA A 101 19.46 11.58 6.74
C ALA A 101 18.93 10.47 5.85
N ILE A 102 19.84 9.68 5.30
CA ILE A 102 19.48 8.45 4.60
C ILE A 102 18.80 7.50 5.58
N MET A 103 19.35 7.34 6.79
CA MET A 103 18.84 6.50 7.88
C MET A 103 17.68 7.11 8.68
N TYR A 104 16.98 8.13 8.16
CA TYR A 104 15.75 8.61 8.82
C TYR A 104 14.63 7.58 8.70
N GLU A 105 13.84 7.39 9.77
CA GLU A 105 12.78 6.38 9.85
C GLU A 105 11.76 6.46 8.70
N LEU A 106 11.45 7.68 8.24
CA LEU A 106 10.59 7.90 7.08
C LEU A 106 11.47 8.13 5.85
N ASN A 107 11.50 7.16 4.94
CA ASN A 107 12.22 7.28 3.68
C ASN A 107 11.50 8.21 2.65
N GLN A 108 10.96 9.34 3.11
CA GLN A 108 10.27 10.35 2.28
C GLN A 108 11.22 11.44 1.76
N GLY A 109 12.43 11.52 2.31
CA GLY A 109 13.42 12.53 1.93
C GLY A 109 13.88 12.40 0.47
N ASN A 110 14.26 13.53 -0.15
CA ASN A 110 14.84 13.56 -1.50
C ASN A 110 16.36 13.67 -1.50
N ASN A 111 16.97 13.66 -0.31
CA ASN A 111 18.41 13.76 -0.18
C ASN A 111 19.09 12.47 -0.69
N GLN A 112 20.16 12.64 -1.47
CA GLN A 112 20.92 11.52 -2.06
C GLN A 112 22.32 11.38 -1.45
N THR A 113 22.66 12.27 -0.50
CA THR A 113 23.96 12.29 0.15
C THR A 113 23.81 11.99 1.64
N LEU A 114 24.83 11.33 2.21
CA LEU A 114 24.90 11.09 3.64
C LEU A 114 25.00 12.43 4.39
N THR A 115 24.21 12.56 5.44
CA THR A 115 24.30 13.66 6.40
C THR A 115 25.39 13.39 7.43
N ASN A 116 25.70 14.39 8.24
CA ASN A 116 26.59 14.20 9.40
C ASN A 116 26.02 13.18 10.40
N ALA A 117 24.70 13.04 10.49
CA ALA A 117 24.06 12.03 11.34
C ALA A 117 24.33 10.61 10.79
N ASP A 118 24.17 10.40 9.48
CA ASP A 118 24.51 9.12 8.84
C ASP A 118 25.99 8.77 9.02
N LEU A 119 26.87 9.74 8.75
CA LEU A 119 28.32 9.55 8.89
C LEU A 119 28.72 9.26 10.33
N GLY A 120 28.12 9.96 11.31
CA GLY A 120 28.35 9.72 12.72
C GLY A 120 27.93 8.32 13.15
N ALA A 121 26.76 7.86 12.72
CA ALA A 121 26.28 6.49 12.98
C ALA A 121 27.21 5.43 12.37
N LEU A 122 27.62 5.62 11.11
CA LEU A 122 28.52 4.71 10.41
C LEU A 122 29.90 4.65 11.08
N LYS A 123 30.47 5.80 11.43
CA LYS A 123 31.75 5.90 12.16
C LYS A 123 31.70 5.20 13.51
N ALA A 124 30.63 5.43 14.28
CA ALA A 124 30.42 4.75 15.56
C ALA A 124 30.34 3.23 15.38
N LYS A 125 29.66 2.76 14.32
CA LYS A 125 29.53 1.33 14.03
C LYS A 125 30.85 0.69 13.62
N CYS A 126 31.58 1.34 12.72
CA CYS A 126 32.85 0.87 12.17
C CYS A 126 34.05 1.12 13.09
N ARG A 127 33.87 1.87 14.19
CA ARG A 127 34.94 2.27 15.13
C ARG A 127 36.08 3.01 14.45
N VAL A 128 35.73 3.96 13.58
CA VAL A 128 36.67 4.81 12.85
C VAL A 128 36.35 6.28 13.07
N GLU A 129 37.40 7.12 13.19
CA GLU A 129 37.28 8.56 13.42
C GLU A 129 37.03 9.37 12.13
#